data_AF-A0A453R317-F1
#
_entry.id   AF-A0A453R317-F1
#
_cell.length_a   1.000
_cell.length_b   1.000
_cell.length_c   1.000
_cell.angle_alpha   90.00
_cell.angle_beta   90.00
_cell.angle_gamma   90.00
#
_symmetry.space_group_name_H-M   'P 1'
#
loop_
_entity.id
_entity.type
_entity.pdbx_description
1 polymer ?
#
loop_
_entity_poly.entity_id
_entity_poly.type
_entity_poly.pdbx_seq_one_letter_code
_entity_poly.pdbx_strand_id
1 'polypeptide(L)'
;CASTFPNFASDYGLLVANGTYALTAGNCVECSCGPGDLNLYCTPASLGTSCSSMQCSNSSLMLGNVTTQPTSGGCGVSSCSYAGFVNGSITTSLSSGLQPTCPGTASSSSTHGA
;
A
#
# COMPACT_ATOMS: atom_id res chain seq x y z
N CYS A 1 -10.01 10.15 3.89
CA CYS A 1 -8.86 10.04 2.97
C CYS A 1 -9.38 9.96 1.55
N ALA A 2 -8.98 10.89 0.69
CA ALA A 2 -9.28 10.83 -0.73
C ALA A 2 -8.15 10.07 -1.45
N SER A 3 -8.52 9.18 -2.35
CA SER A 3 -7.56 8.53 -3.25
C SER A 3 -6.97 9.53 -4.24
N THR A 4 -5.76 9.25 -4.69
CA THR A 4 -5.06 9.99 -5.75
C THR A 4 -5.02 9.20 -7.06
N PHE A 5 -5.92 8.23 -7.22
CA PHE A 5 -5.98 7.39 -8.41
C PHE A 5 -6.26 8.23 -9.65
N PRO A 6 -5.75 7.82 -10.82
CA PRO A 6 -6.00 8.55 -12.05
C PRO A 6 -7.48 8.51 -12.43
N ASN A 7 -7.95 9.54 -13.13
CA ASN A 7 -9.35 9.70 -13.54
C ASN A 7 -9.89 8.62 -14.49
N PHE A 8 -9.01 7.84 -15.11
CA PHE A 8 -9.38 6.70 -15.96
C PHE A 8 -9.48 5.37 -15.19
N ALA A 9 -9.13 5.35 -13.89
CA ALA A 9 -9.36 4.19 -13.04
C ALA A 9 -10.84 4.09 -12.68
N SER A 10 -11.38 2.87 -12.63
CA SER A 10 -12.79 2.63 -12.29
C SER A 10 -13.15 3.03 -10.87
N ASP A 11 -12.15 3.10 -9.99
CA ASP A 11 -12.26 3.52 -8.59
C ASP A 11 -11.70 4.93 -8.34
N TYR A 12 -11.61 5.74 -9.40
CA TYR A 12 -11.35 7.17 -9.27
C TYR A 12 -12.32 7.83 -8.28
N GLY A 13 -11.79 8.70 -7.43
CA GLY A 13 -12.58 9.41 -6.42
C GLY A 13 -12.97 8.55 -5.22
N LEU A 14 -12.36 7.37 -5.04
CA LEU A 14 -12.53 6.56 -3.83
C LEU A 14 -12.23 7.41 -2.58
N LEU A 15 -13.18 7.41 -1.65
CA LEU A 15 -13.12 8.13 -0.38
C LEU A 15 -13.31 7.12 0.76
N VAL A 16 -12.41 7.13 1.72
CA VAL A 16 -12.47 6.27 2.92
C VAL A 16 -12.55 7.16 4.16
N ALA A 17 -13.53 6.91 5.02
CA ALA A 17 -13.68 7.66 6.26
C ALA A 17 -12.56 7.31 7.26
N ASN A 18 -12.19 8.25 8.11
CA ASN A 18 -11.14 8.04 9.12
C ASN A 18 -11.49 6.84 10.02
N GLY A 19 -10.56 5.90 10.18
CA GLY A 19 -10.75 4.69 10.99
C GLY A 19 -11.61 3.61 10.32
N THR A 20 -12.01 3.80 9.06
CA THR A 20 -12.72 2.80 8.26
C THR A 20 -11.86 2.27 7.12
N TYR A 21 -12.38 1.25 6.42
CA TYR A 21 -11.80 0.71 5.20
C TYR A 21 -12.85 0.61 4.09
N ALA A 22 -12.39 0.52 2.84
CA ALA A 22 -13.21 0.23 1.67
C ALA A 22 -12.54 -0.86 0.82
N LEU A 23 -13.35 -1.71 0.20
CA LEU A 23 -12.89 -2.71 -0.75
C LEU A 23 -13.05 -2.18 -2.18
N THR A 24 -12.02 -2.38 -3.01
CA THR A 24 -12.01 -2.04 -4.44
C THR A 24 -11.46 -3.19 -5.28
N ALA A 25 -11.42 -3.03 -6.60
CA ALA A 25 -10.91 -4.01 -7.56
C ALA A 25 -11.54 -5.40 -7.42
N GLY A 26 -12.87 -5.46 -7.26
CA GLY A 26 -13.58 -6.74 -7.08
C GLY A 26 -13.23 -7.45 -5.76
N ASN A 27 -13.07 -6.66 -4.69
CA ASN A 27 -12.75 -7.14 -3.34
C ASN A 27 -11.34 -7.73 -3.20
N CYS A 28 -10.42 -7.34 -4.10
CA CYS A 28 -9.02 -7.74 -4.06
C CYS A 28 -8.13 -6.78 -3.29
N VAL A 29 -8.54 -5.53 -3.14
CA VAL A 29 -7.76 -4.48 -2.47
C VAL A 29 -8.60 -3.86 -1.38
N GLU A 30 -8.05 -3.78 -0.18
CA GLU A 30 -8.62 -3.09 0.97
C GLU A 30 -7.83 -1.80 1.20
N CYS A 31 -8.53 -0.66 1.16
CA CYS A 31 -7.95 0.64 1.42
C CYS A 31 -8.47 1.20 2.73
N SER A 32 -7.57 1.50 3.67
CA SER A 32 -7.84 2.11 4.96
C SER A 32 -7.37 3.56 4.99
N CYS A 33 -7.97 4.35 5.89
CA CYS A 33 -7.61 5.75 6.09
C CYS A 33 -6.85 5.90 7.41
N GLY A 34 -5.59 6.32 7.35
CA GLY A 34 -4.74 6.51 8.53
C GLY A 34 -5.31 7.58 9.48
N PRO A 35 -5.32 7.36 10.80
CA PRO A 35 -6.00 8.25 11.74
C PRO A 35 -5.31 9.60 11.97
N GLY A 36 -4.04 9.78 11.55
CA GLY A 36 -3.27 11.01 11.78
C GLY A 36 -2.85 11.74 10.50
N ASP A 37 -2.30 11.01 9.55
CA ASP A 37 -1.68 11.52 8.33
C ASP A 37 -2.68 11.69 7.16
N LEU A 38 -3.90 11.17 7.33
CA LEU A 38 -4.98 11.22 6.33
C LEU A 38 -4.59 10.64 4.95
N ASN A 39 -3.55 9.80 4.88
CA ASN A 39 -3.24 9.05 3.68
C ASN A 39 -4.07 7.78 3.59
N LEU A 40 -4.31 7.40 2.34
CA LEU A 40 -4.95 6.14 2.00
C LEU A 40 -3.89 5.03 1.97
N TYR A 41 -4.08 3.99 2.76
CA TYR A 41 -3.21 2.82 2.82
C TYR A 41 -3.94 1.61 2.28
N CYS A 42 -3.45 1.05 1.17
CA CYS A 42 -4.09 -0.08 0.52
C CYS A 42 -3.24 -1.35 0.60
N THR A 43 -3.88 -2.46 0.94
CA THR A 43 -3.29 -3.79 1.05
C THR A 43 -4.12 -4.82 0.28
N PRO A 44 -3.54 -5.96 -0.10
CA PRO A 44 -4.30 -7.11 -0.59
C PRO A 44 -5.41 -7.49 0.41
N ALA A 45 -6.63 -7.65 -0.08
CA ALA A 45 -7.75 -8.12 0.72
C ALA A 45 -7.76 -9.66 0.79
N SER A 46 -8.08 -10.19 1.97
CA SER A 46 -8.13 -11.65 2.20
C SER A 46 -9.37 -12.34 1.59
N LEU A 47 -10.30 -11.57 1.02
CA LEU A 47 -11.61 -12.04 0.55
C LEU A 47 -11.68 -12.31 -0.98
N GLY A 48 -10.61 -12.01 -1.73
CA GLY A 48 -10.58 -12.20 -3.17
C GLY A 48 -10.26 -13.64 -3.56
N THR A 49 -11.22 -14.34 -4.19
CA THR A 49 -11.04 -15.73 -4.65
C THR A 49 -10.19 -15.85 -5.91
N SER A 50 -10.04 -14.76 -6.68
CA SER A 50 -9.17 -14.69 -7.85
C SER A 50 -8.79 -13.23 -8.16
N CYS A 51 -7.60 -12.83 -7.72
CA CYS A 51 -7.09 -11.48 -7.92
C CYS A 51 -5.95 -11.48 -8.94
N SER A 52 -5.88 -10.42 -9.75
CA SER A 52 -4.69 -10.17 -10.58
C SER A 52 -3.46 -9.93 -9.69
N SER A 53 -2.27 -10.07 -10.28
CA SER A 53 -1.02 -9.79 -9.56
C SER A 53 -1.02 -8.37 -8.99
N MET A 54 -0.64 -8.25 -7.72
CA MET A 54 -0.49 -6.98 -7.00
C MET A 54 0.98 -6.65 -6.72
N GLN A 55 1.89 -7.20 -7.52
CA GLN A 55 3.31 -6.92 -7.44
C GLN A 55 3.63 -5.58 -8.12
N CYS A 56 4.54 -4.80 -7.52
CA CYS A 56 5.05 -3.59 -8.15
C CYS A 56 5.99 -3.91 -9.31
N SER A 57 5.84 -3.18 -10.41
CA SER A 57 6.71 -3.34 -11.58
C SER A 57 8.19 -3.13 -11.21
N ASN A 58 9.06 -3.96 -11.78
CA ASN A 58 10.52 -3.94 -11.53
C ASN A 58 10.93 -4.21 -10.07
N SER A 59 10.05 -4.84 -9.28
CA SER A 59 10.33 -5.16 -7.88
C SER A 59 9.68 -6.47 -7.44
N SER A 60 10.23 -7.08 -6.40
CA SER A 60 9.58 -8.19 -5.69
C SER A 60 8.56 -7.70 -4.66
N LEU A 61 8.46 -6.39 -4.41
CA LEU A 61 7.50 -5.83 -3.45
C LEU A 61 6.07 -6.05 -3.91
N MET A 62 5.25 -6.52 -2.99
CA MET A 62 3.80 -6.62 -3.15
C MET A 62 3.11 -5.38 -2.59
N LEU A 63 1.91 -5.10 -3.08
CA LEU A 63 1.07 -4.00 -2.63
C LEU A 63 0.99 -3.93 -1.09
N GLY A 64 1.13 -2.72 -0.55
CA GLY A 64 1.11 -2.44 0.88
C GLY A 64 2.42 -2.73 1.60
N ASN A 65 3.38 -3.40 0.95
CA ASN A 65 4.65 -3.72 1.56
C ASN A 65 5.69 -2.60 1.40
N VAL A 66 6.60 -2.52 2.37
CA VAL A 66 7.68 -1.55 2.41
C VAL A 66 8.99 -2.28 2.74
N THR A 67 10.05 -1.99 2.00
CA THR A 67 11.38 -2.50 2.28
C THR A 67 12.33 -1.37 2.62
N THR A 68 13.14 -1.58 3.63
CA THR A 68 14.24 -0.70 4.02
C THR A 68 15.55 -1.41 3.78
N GLN A 69 16.49 -0.71 3.14
CA GLN A 69 17.84 -1.21 2.87
C GLN A 69 18.85 -0.22 3.45
N PRO A 70 19.64 -0.61 4.46
CA PRO A 70 20.64 0.28 5.03
C PRO A 70 21.75 0.59 4.02
N THR A 71 22.18 1.85 4.04
CA THR A 71 23.24 2.41 3.19
C THR A 71 24.17 3.25 4.06
N SER A 72 25.34 3.63 3.54
CA SER A 72 26.27 4.50 4.27
C SER A 72 25.71 5.90 4.57
N GLY A 73 24.66 6.34 3.87
CA GLY A 73 24.02 7.65 4.04
C GLY A 73 22.62 7.62 4.66
N GLY A 74 22.16 6.49 5.20
CA GLY A 74 20.80 6.30 5.72
C GLY A 74 20.17 5.00 5.24
N CYS A 75 18.86 5.00 4.97
CA CYS A 75 18.15 3.85 4.41
C CYS A 75 17.51 4.18 3.07
N GLY A 76 17.74 3.32 2.07
CA GLY A 76 16.89 3.24 0.89
C GLY A 76 15.55 2.63 1.29
N VAL A 77 14.47 3.38 1.14
CA VAL A 77 13.11 2.92 1.44
C VAL A 77 12.41 2.74 0.10
N SER A 78 11.79 1.59 -0.10
CA SER A 78 10.91 1.36 -1.25
C SER A 78 9.56 0.89 -0.75
N SER A 79 8.49 1.42 -1.30
CA SER A 79 7.11 1.06 -0.96
C SER A 79 6.33 0.75 -2.21
N CYS A 80 5.44 -0.24 -2.11
CA CYS A 80 4.52 -0.57 -3.18
C CYS A 80 3.11 -0.14 -2.80
N SER A 81 2.56 0.81 -3.54
CA SER A 81 1.25 1.39 -3.28
C SER A 81 0.26 1.08 -4.40
N TYR A 82 -1.02 1.23 -4.11
CA TYR A 82 -2.08 0.97 -5.07
C TYR A 82 -2.30 2.21 -5.94
N ALA A 83 -2.40 2.01 -7.25
CA ALA A 83 -2.54 3.08 -8.23
C ALA A 83 -3.89 3.06 -8.97
N GLY A 84 -4.86 2.28 -8.47
CA GLY A 84 -6.22 2.19 -9.02
C GLY A 84 -6.48 0.96 -9.88
N PHE A 85 -7.75 0.73 -10.19
CA PHE A 85 -8.22 -0.39 -11.00
C PHE A 85 -8.47 0.06 -12.43
N VAL A 86 -7.67 -0.43 -13.37
CA VAL A 86 -7.70 0.03 -14.77
C VAL A 86 -7.92 -1.16 -15.68
N ASN A 87 -8.95 -1.09 -16.52
CA ASN A 87 -9.29 -2.13 -17.51
C ASN A 87 -9.34 -3.56 -16.94
N GLY A 88 -9.87 -3.73 -15.73
CA GLY A 88 -9.95 -5.05 -15.08
C GLY A 88 -8.66 -5.51 -14.40
N SER A 89 -7.62 -4.68 -14.37
CA SER A 89 -6.33 -5.01 -13.74
C SER A 89 -6.00 -4.09 -12.57
N ILE A 90 -5.31 -4.66 -11.58
CA ILE A 90 -4.82 -3.92 -10.41
C ILE A 90 -3.51 -3.26 -10.79
N THR A 91 -3.49 -1.93 -10.74
CA THR A 91 -2.28 -1.15 -11.00
C THR A 91 -1.61 -0.81 -9.69
N THR A 92 -0.28 -0.91 -9.66
CA THR A 92 0.54 -0.60 -8.49
C THR A 92 1.58 0.46 -8.85
N SER A 93 2.05 1.21 -7.86
CA SER A 93 3.15 2.15 -8.04
C SER A 93 4.25 1.91 -7.02
N LEU A 94 5.47 1.77 -7.53
CA LEU A 94 6.68 1.66 -6.72
C LEU A 94 7.19 3.07 -6.43
N SER A 95 7.24 3.43 -5.15
CA SER A 95 7.93 4.63 -4.69
C SER A 95 9.24 4.22 -4.04
N SER A 96 10.31 4.94 -4.35
CA SER A 96 11.63 4.72 -3.74
C SER A 96 12.25 6.04 -3.32
N GLY A 97 12.94 6.04 -2.19
CA GLY A 97 13.55 7.24 -1.63
C GLY A 97 14.65 6.89 -0.64
N LEU A 98 15.38 7.92 -0.19
CA LEU A 98 16.43 7.80 0.81
C LEU A 98 15.99 8.55 2.06
N GLN A 99 15.99 7.85 3.20
CA GLN A 99 15.65 8.43 4.49
C GLN A 99 16.90 8.48 5.37
N PRO A 100 17.21 9.62 6.02
CA PRO A 100 18.42 9.76 6.84
C PRO A 100 18.41 8.82 8.05
N THR A 101 17.22 8.52 8.57
CA THR A 101 17.00 7.54 9.64
C THR A 101 16.27 6.34 9.10
N CYS A 102 16.89 5.17 9.26
CA CYS A 102 16.21 3.89 9.10
C CYS A 102 15.14 3.77 10.18
N PRO A 103 13.91 3.33 9.87
CA PRO A 103 13.02 2.81 10.89
C PRO A 103 13.82 1.73 11.64
N GLY A 104 14.10 1.94 12.93
CA GLY A 104 14.71 0.91 13.75
C GLY A 104 13.86 -0.33 13.60
N THR A 105 14.47 -1.49 13.38
CA THR A 105 13.78 -2.76 13.14
C THR A 105 12.56 -2.86 14.04
N ALA A 106 11.38 -2.57 13.49
CA ALA A 106 10.16 -3.11 14.03
C ALA A 106 10.24 -4.58 13.64
N SER A 107 11.04 -5.32 14.41
CA SER A 107 10.74 -6.69 14.69
C SER A 107 9.24 -6.70 14.89
N SER A 108 8.52 -7.42 14.03
CA SER A 108 7.24 -7.99 14.37
C SER A 108 7.45 -8.87 15.59
N SER A 109 7.66 -8.25 16.76
CA SER A 109 7.45 -8.84 18.06
C SER A 109 5.97 -8.63 18.32
N SER A 110 5.18 -9.50 17.69
CA SER A 110 3.94 -10.00 18.27
C SER A 110 4.27 -10.60 19.64
N THR A 111 4.42 -9.70 20.63
CA THR A 111 4.43 -10.00 22.05
C THR A 111 3.75 -8.84 22.75
N HIS A 112 2.42 -8.84 22.69
CA HIS A 112 1.64 -8.52 23.89
C HIS A 112 1.17 -9.87 24.42
N GLY A 113 1.91 -10.37 25.40
CA GLY A 113 1.50 -11.46 26.26
C GLY A 113 0.78 -10.92 27.50
N ALA A 114 0.21 -11.89 28.20
CA ALA A 114 -0.55 -11.87 29.46
C ALA A 114 -2.06 -11.61 29.31
#